data_AF-A0A1I8BBP6-F1
#
_entry.id   AF-A0A1I8BBP6-F1
#
_cell.length_a   1.000
_cell.length_b   1.000
_cell.length_c   1.000
_cell.angle_alpha   90.00
_cell.angle_beta   90.00
_cell.angle_gamma   90.00
#
_symmetry.space_group_name_H-M   'P 1'
#
loop_
_entity.id
_entity.type
_entity.pdbx_description
1 polymer ?
#
loop_
_entity_poly.entity_id
_entity_poly.type
_entity_poly.pdbx_seq_one_letter_code
_entity_poly.pdbx_strand_id
1 'polypeptide(L)'
;MIKLLFDDQPIKFQCNITKLLLYKGDYDNQALEVVKDNLVISDMLSFRFIWVAFTSLYDVDEYIFLNFLLNGGAKIPLASIYYIDSAIELHNEVIKFAETSMDCSKMVNSIEFQRLKWVMPKFSSRVKLIKQKEYIKAGNPHITIKYETTNLYNSNLVFLINIWKEVSSESIQRFKIQKTTRFY
;
A
#
# COMPACT_ATOMS: atom_id res chain seq x y z
N MET A 1 -24.40 13.54 -1.85
CA MET A 1 -25.10 12.26 -2.09
C MET A 1 -25.17 12.03 -3.59
N ILE A 2 -24.34 11.14 -4.14
CA ILE A 2 -24.46 10.75 -5.55
C ILE A 2 -25.50 9.62 -5.60
N LYS A 3 -26.72 9.92 -6.04
CA LYS A 3 -27.73 8.91 -6.37
C LYS A 3 -27.47 8.45 -7.79
N LEU A 4 -26.92 7.26 -7.94
CA LEU A 4 -26.84 6.60 -9.24
C LEU A 4 -28.11 5.75 -9.41
N LEU A 5 -28.92 6.12 -10.39
CA LEU A 5 -30.08 5.36 -10.83
C LEU A 5 -29.60 4.38 -11.90
N PHE A 6 -29.81 3.08 -11.72
CA PHE A 6 -29.52 2.07 -12.74
C PHE A 6 -30.73 1.15 -12.91
N ASP A 7 -31.10 0.90 -14.16
CA ASP A 7 -32.01 -0.16 -14.60
C ASP A 7 -31.39 -1.55 -14.37
N ASP A 8 -32.24 -2.58 -14.35
CA ASP A 8 -32.14 -3.98 -13.87
C ASP A 8 -30.93 -4.86 -14.33
N GLN A 9 -29.83 -4.31 -14.80
CA GLN A 9 -28.60 -5.03 -15.15
C GLN A 9 -27.41 -4.45 -14.36
N PRO A 10 -26.55 -5.27 -13.73
CA PRO A 10 -25.37 -4.79 -13.03
C PRO A 10 -24.34 -4.26 -14.05
N ILE A 11 -24.43 -2.97 -14.37
CA ILE A 11 -23.43 -2.27 -15.19
C ILE A 11 -22.17 -2.12 -14.34
N LYS A 12 -21.10 -2.84 -14.72
CA LYS A 12 -19.77 -2.61 -14.15
C LYS A 12 -19.35 -1.19 -14.51
N PHE A 13 -19.34 -0.29 -13.54
CA PHE A 13 -18.94 1.09 -13.74
C PHE A 13 -17.43 1.15 -13.96
N GLN A 14 -17.01 1.28 -15.22
CA GLN A 14 -15.62 1.55 -15.55
C GLN A 14 -15.35 3.02 -15.32
N CYS A 15 -14.95 3.35 -14.10
CA CYS A 15 -14.50 4.68 -13.76
C CYS A 15 -12.99 4.66 -13.64
N ASN A 16 -12.32 5.47 -14.46
CA ASN A 16 -10.89 5.74 -14.30
C ASN A 16 -10.69 6.62 -13.05
N ILE A 17 -11.04 6.11 -11.88
CA ILE A 17 -10.90 6.81 -10.59
C ILE A 17 -9.43 6.79 -10.24
N THR A 18 -8.80 7.95 -10.37
CA THR A 18 -7.40 8.13 -9.97
C THR A 18 -7.27 8.37 -8.46
N LYS A 19 -8.37 8.67 -7.75
CA LYS A 19 -8.31 9.14 -6.36
C LYS A 19 -9.57 8.84 -5.57
N LEU A 20 -9.40 8.15 -4.44
CA LEU A 20 -10.43 7.95 -3.42
C LEU A 20 -10.01 8.70 -2.15
N LEU A 21 -10.87 9.59 -1.66
CA LEU A 21 -10.64 10.28 -0.40
C LEU A 21 -11.36 9.49 0.69
N LEU A 22 -10.60 8.83 1.57
CA LEU A 22 -11.11 8.22 2.78
C LEU A 22 -10.83 9.16 3.95
N TYR A 23 -11.87 9.51 4.71
CA TYR A 23 -11.73 10.35 5.89
C TYR A 23 -11.54 9.46 7.12
N LYS A 24 -10.55 9.77 7.96
CA LYS A 24 -10.27 9.03 9.19
C LYS A 24 -11.46 9.18 10.15
N GLY A 25 -11.99 8.07 10.66
CA GLY A 25 -13.15 8.03 11.56
C GLY A 25 -14.46 7.54 10.92
N ASP A 26 -14.45 7.21 9.64
CA ASP A 26 -15.59 6.60 8.93
C ASP A 26 -15.07 5.59 7.89
N TYR A 27 -14.26 4.63 8.34
CA TYR A 27 -13.90 3.47 7.52
C TYR A 27 -15.06 2.49 7.54
N ASP A 28 -16.19 2.94 6.99
CA ASP A 28 -17.26 2.00 6.73
C ASP A 28 -16.72 0.98 5.71
N ASN A 29 -16.73 -0.30 6.10
CA ASN A 29 -16.40 -1.41 5.22
C ASN A 29 -17.09 -1.27 3.87
N GLN A 30 -18.29 -0.67 3.86
CA GLN A 30 -19.08 -0.37 2.67
C GLN A 30 -18.31 0.42 1.60
N ALA A 31 -17.50 1.42 1.96
CA ALA A 31 -16.76 2.19 0.94
C ALA A 31 -15.69 1.33 0.25
N LEU A 32 -14.98 0.51 1.01
CA LEU A 32 -13.97 -0.43 0.49
C LEU A 32 -14.62 -1.58 -0.28
N GLU A 33 -15.78 -2.07 0.16
CA GLU A 33 -16.60 -3.06 -0.55
C GLU A 33 -17.09 -2.52 -1.89
N VAL A 34 -17.60 -1.28 -1.93
CA VAL A 34 -17.99 -0.62 -3.18
C VAL A 34 -16.82 -0.55 -4.14
N VAL A 35 -15.62 -0.16 -3.67
CA VAL A 35 -14.41 -0.12 -4.49
C VAL A 35 -14.03 -1.50 -5.02
N LYS A 36 -14.08 -2.51 -4.16
CA LYS A 36 -13.71 -3.89 -4.50
C LYS A 36 -14.65 -4.51 -5.53
N ASP A 37 -15.94 -4.30 -5.37
CA ASP A 37 -16.98 -5.04 -6.09
C ASP A 37 -17.55 -4.29 -7.29
N ASN A 38 -17.49 -2.94 -7.28
CA ASN A 38 -18.19 -2.12 -8.26
C ASN A 38 -17.29 -1.20 -9.11
N LEU A 39 -16.00 -1.06 -8.77
CA LEU A 39 -15.08 -0.17 -9.50
C LEU A 39 -14.00 -0.95 -10.26
N VAL A 40 -13.73 -0.52 -11.49
CA VAL A 40 -12.59 -0.99 -12.31
C VAL A 40 -11.51 0.09 -12.26
N ILE A 41 -10.36 -0.22 -11.67
CA ILE A 41 -9.25 0.72 -11.48
C ILE A 41 -8.12 0.35 -12.43
N SER A 42 -7.89 1.16 -13.46
CA SER A 42 -6.91 0.88 -14.52
C SER A 42 -5.46 1.14 -14.12
N ASP A 43 -5.22 2.12 -13.25
CA ASP A 43 -3.87 2.64 -13.01
C ASP A 43 -3.52 2.68 -11.52
N MET A 44 -4.18 3.56 -10.77
CA MET A 44 -3.83 3.82 -9.38
C MET A 44 -5.07 4.21 -8.57
N LEU A 45 -5.20 3.60 -7.40
CA LEU A 45 -6.10 4.05 -6.35
C LEU A 45 -5.30 4.81 -5.29
N SER A 46 -5.48 6.12 -5.23
CA SER A 46 -4.89 6.93 -4.16
C SER A 46 -5.80 6.96 -2.94
N PHE A 47 -5.24 6.70 -1.77
CA PHE A 47 -5.84 6.90 -0.46
C PHE A 47 -5.17 8.08 0.22
N ARG A 48 -5.96 9.05 0.67
CA ARG A 48 -5.45 10.17 1.46
C ARG A 48 -6.14 10.18 2.81
N PHE A 49 -5.35 9.95 3.84
CA PHE A 49 -5.79 10.01 5.22
C PHE A 49 -5.71 11.48 5.67
N ILE A 50 -6.87 12.10 5.88
CA ILE A 50 -6.92 13.47 6.40
C ILE A 50 -7.18 13.36 7.90
N TRP A 51 -6.30 14.00 8.69
CA TRP A 51 -6.45 14.06 10.13
C TRP A 51 -7.70 14.88 10.46
N VAL A 52 -8.75 14.21 10.91
CA VAL A 52 -9.86 14.88 11.58
C VAL A 52 -9.45 14.88 13.04
N ALA A 53 -9.09 16.06 13.56
CA ALA A 53 -8.95 16.24 15.01
C ALA A 53 -10.25 15.71 15.64
N PHE A 54 -10.17 15.02 16.79
CA PHE A 54 -11.28 14.32 17.44
C PHE A 54 -11.56 12.90 16.91
N THR A 55 -10.73 11.92 17.28
CA THR A 55 -11.17 10.65 17.92
C THR A 55 -9.99 9.69 18.08
N SER A 56 -9.88 9.12 19.28
CA SER A 56 -8.81 8.24 19.73
C SER A 56 -9.04 6.76 19.38
N LEU A 57 -9.68 6.47 18.24
CA LEU A 57 -9.94 5.10 17.79
C LEU A 57 -8.78 4.65 16.90
N TYR A 58 -7.74 4.09 17.50
CA TYR A 58 -6.44 3.94 16.85
C TYR A 58 -6.16 2.62 16.12
N ASP A 59 -6.99 1.56 16.27
CA ASP A 59 -6.59 0.23 15.78
C ASP A 59 -7.50 -0.43 14.73
N VAL A 60 -8.83 -0.41 14.92
CA VAL A 60 -9.76 -1.23 14.11
C VAL A 60 -9.73 -0.87 12.62
N ASP A 61 -9.63 0.41 12.32
CA ASP A 61 -9.66 0.95 10.97
C ASP A 61 -8.41 0.59 10.15
N GLU A 62 -7.26 0.49 10.82
CA GLU A 62 -5.98 0.19 10.18
C GLU A 62 -5.92 -1.30 9.77
N TYR A 63 -6.49 -2.19 10.59
CA TYR A 63 -6.63 -3.61 10.25
C TYR A 63 -7.59 -3.86 9.09
N ILE A 64 -8.73 -3.17 9.06
CA ILE A 64 -9.67 -3.24 7.94
C ILE A 64 -8.99 -2.79 6.64
N PHE A 65 -8.29 -1.65 6.69
CA PHE A 65 -7.56 -1.13 5.55
C PHE A 65 -6.42 -2.06 5.10
N LEU A 66 -5.63 -2.58 6.04
CA LEU A 66 -4.58 -3.55 5.76
C LEU A 66 -5.16 -4.83 5.14
N ASN A 67 -6.25 -5.36 5.69
CA ASN A 67 -6.92 -6.54 5.15
C ASN A 67 -7.44 -6.30 3.73
N PHE A 68 -7.95 -5.10 3.43
CA PHE A 68 -8.30 -4.73 2.07
C PHE A 68 -7.07 -4.78 1.13
N LEU A 69 -5.94 -4.20 1.54
CA LEU A 69 -4.71 -4.21 0.74
C LEU A 69 -4.17 -5.64 0.50
N LEU A 70 -4.28 -6.52 1.50
CA LEU A 70 -3.69 -7.86 1.47
C LEU A 70 -4.63 -8.93 0.87
N ASN A 71 -5.94 -8.79 1.05
CA ASN A 71 -6.93 -9.83 0.73
C ASN A 71 -8.12 -9.36 -0.13
N GLY A 72 -8.23 -8.07 -0.44
CA GLY A 72 -9.35 -7.51 -1.22
C GLY A 72 -8.95 -6.83 -2.52
N GLY A 73 -7.71 -6.32 -2.61
CA GLY A 73 -7.30 -5.38 -3.64
C GLY A 73 -6.64 -5.99 -4.89
N ALA A 74 -6.86 -7.27 -5.19
CA ALA A 74 -6.21 -7.99 -6.30
C ALA A 74 -6.29 -7.27 -7.66
N LYS A 75 -7.42 -6.59 -7.91
CA LYS A 75 -7.71 -5.87 -9.16
C LYS A 75 -7.05 -4.49 -9.22
N ILE A 76 -6.40 -4.04 -8.16
CA ILE A 76 -5.82 -2.70 -8.03
C ILE A 76 -4.34 -2.78 -8.43
N PRO A 77 -3.94 -2.11 -9.52
CA PRO A 77 -2.55 -2.18 -9.97
C PRO A 77 -1.59 -1.49 -8.99
N LEU A 78 -1.99 -0.34 -8.46
CA LEU A 78 -1.25 0.44 -7.48
C LEU A 78 -2.20 1.07 -6.43
N ALA A 79 -1.98 0.76 -5.15
CA ALA A 79 -2.53 1.52 -4.03
C ALA A 79 -1.49 2.54 -3.56
N SER A 80 -1.84 3.82 -3.59
CA SER A 80 -0.96 4.93 -3.18
C SER A 80 -1.53 5.64 -1.95
N ILE A 81 -0.87 5.44 -0.82
CA ILE A 81 -1.29 5.88 0.51
C ILE A 81 -0.53 7.14 0.91
N TYR A 82 -1.26 8.19 1.26
CA TYR A 82 -0.73 9.47 1.72
C TYR A 82 -1.17 9.79 3.14
N TYR A 83 -0.23 10.34 3.93
CA TYR A 83 -0.48 10.91 5.27
C TYR A 83 -1.07 9.93 6.28
N ILE A 84 -0.60 8.68 6.25
CA ILE A 84 -0.97 7.73 7.28
C ILE A 84 -0.11 7.98 8.52
N ASP A 85 -0.73 8.51 9.56
CA ASP A 85 -0.17 8.57 10.91
C ASP A 85 -0.78 7.39 11.66
N SER A 86 -0.11 6.24 11.53
CA SER A 86 -0.56 4.95 12.04
C SER A 86 0.27 4.54 13.23
N ALA A 87 -0.41 3.97 14.23
CA ALA A 87 0.23 3.40 15.42
C ALA A 87 1.02 2.12 15.08
N ILE A 88 0.68 1.48 13.95
CA ILE A 88 1.31 0.27 13.44
C ILE A 88 2.22 0.62 12.25
N GLU A 89 3.39 -0.01 12.21
CA GLU A 89 4.26 0.04 11.06
C GLU A 89 3.69 -0.84 9.93
N LEU A 90 2.63 -0.39 9.24
CA LEU A 90 1.91 -1.19 8.22
C LEU A 90 2.84 -1.78 7.16
N HIS A 91 3.94 -1.09 6.84
CA HIS A 91 4.95 -1.61 5.93
C HIS A 91 5.56 -2.95 6.40
N ASN A 92 5.76 -3.14 7.72
CA ASN A 92 6.25 -4.39 8.28
C ASN A 92 5.23 -5.52 8.14
N GLU A 93 3.95 -5.25 8.38
CA GLU A 93 2.89 -6.24 8.20
C GLU A 93 2.74 -6.63 6.73
N VAL A 94 2.87 -5.66 5.80
CA VAL A 94 2.85 -5.94 4.37
C VAL A 94 4.06 -6.79 3.94
N ILE A 95 5.27 -6.51 4.44
CA ILE A 95 6.47 -7.33 4.16
C ILE A 95 6.28 -8.74 4.72
N LYS A 96 5.84 -8.85 5.97
CA LYS A 96 5.60 -10.14 6.63
C LYS A 96 4.59 -10.97 5.84
N PHE A 97 3.46 -10.39 5.44
CA PHE A 97 2.47 -11.08 4.61
C PHE A 97 3.06 -11.52 3.26
N ALA A 98 3.84 -10.66 2.61
CA ALA A 98 4.51 -11.01 1.34
C ALA A 98 5.45 -12.21 1.49
N GLU A 99 6.16 -12.33 2.62
CA GLU A 99 7.07 -13.44 2.89
C GLU A 99 6.35 -14.72 3.33
N THR A 100 5.27 -14.62 4.11
CA THR A 100 4.69 -15.77 4.84
C THR A 100 3.26 -16.12 4.47
N SER A 101 2.58 -15.41 3.57
CA SER A 101 1.25 -15.83 3.13
C SER A 101 1.36 -16.97 2.12
N MET A 102 0.50 -18.00 2.27
CA MET A 102 0.37 -19.07 1.27
C MET A 102 -0.36 -18.60 0.01
N ASP A 103 -1.19 -17.56 0.13
CA ASP A 103 -1.95 -16.97 -0.96
C ASP A 103 -1.76 -15.46 -1.01
N CYS A 104 -1.01 -14.99 -2.01
CA CYS A 104 -0.83 -13.56 -2.31
C CYS A 104 -1.61 -13.13 -3.56
N SER A 105 -2.47 -14.00 -4.12
CA SER A 105 -3.25 -13.68 -5.33
C SER A 105 -4.18 -12.49 -5.11
N LYS A 106 -4.71 -12.37 -3.89
CA LYS A 106 -5.67 -11.33 -3.49
C LYS A 106 -5.04 -10.00 -3.09
N MET A 107 -3.72 -9.97 -2.91
CA MET A 107 -2.97 -8.78 -2.53
C MET A 107 -2.92 -7.79 -3.69
N VAL A 108 -3.07 -6.50 -3.38
CA VAL A 108 -2.80 -5.39 -4.31
C VAL A 108 -1.43 -5.58 -4.96
N ASN A 109 -1.35 -5.36 -6.27
CA ASN A 109 -0.14 -5.66 -7.03
C ASN A 109 1.06 -4.78 -6.61
N SER A 110 0.80 -3.49 -6.34
CA SER A 110 1.80 -2.60 -5.77
C SER A 110 1.20 -1.70 -4.70
N ILE A 111 1.86 -1.63 -3.55
CA ILE A 111 1.45 -0.79 -2.42
C ILE A 111 2.54 0.24 -2.18
N GLU A 112 2.15 1.49 -2.11
CA GLU A 112 3.06 2.61 -1.94
C GLU A 112 2.59 3.53 -0.81
N PHE A 113 3.43 3.73 0.20
CA PHE A 113 3.21 4.69 1.26
C PHE A 113 4.11 5.91 1.04
N GLN A 114 3.53 7.11 1.13
CA GLN A 114 4.21 8.38 0.88
C GLN A 114 4.04 9.37 2.03
N ARG A 115 5.03 10.26 2.16
CA ARG A 115 5.10 11.31 3.20
C ARG A 115 5.08 10.71 4.61
N LEU A 116 5.87 9.65 4.76
CA LEU A 116 6.03 8.94 6.01
C LEU A 116 7.07 9.63 6.91
N LYS A 117 6.99 9.34 8.20
CA LYS A 117 8.08 9.55 9.18
C LYS A 117 8.35 8.26 9.93
N TRP A 118 8.34 7.14 9.21
CA TRP A 118 8.56 5.81 9.77
C TRP A 118 10.05 5.50 9.89
N VAL A 119 10.38 4.59 10.81
CA VAL A 119 11.70 3.97 10.90
C VAL A 119 11.86 2.89 9.82
N MET A 120 13.10 2.42 9.62
CA MET A 120 13.41 1.35 8.68
C MET A 120 12.60 0.07 8.97
N PRO A 121 12.15 -0.68 7.93
CA PRO A 121 11.42 -1.91 8.15
C PRO A 121 12.29 -2.98 8.81
N LYS A 122 11.65 -3.87 9.57
CA LYS A 122 12.30 -5.06 10.10
C LYS A 122 12.36 -6.12 9.01
N PHE A 123 13.52 -6.24 8.38
CA PHE A 123 13.73 -7.23 7.33
C PHE A 123 14.09 -8.60 7.90
N SER A 124 13.52 -9.65 7.29
CA SER A 124 13.97 -11.02 7.53
C SER A 124 15.32 -11.29 6.86
N SER A 125 15.95 -12.42 7.19
CA SER A 125 17.17 -12.87 6.53
C SER A 125 17.00 -13.22 5.04
N ARG A 126 15.74 -13.30 4.55
CA ARG A 126 15.43 -13.57 3.13
C ARG A 126 15.50 -12.33 2.27
N VAL A 127 15.40 -11.15 2.89
CA VAL A 127 15.46 -9.88 2.18
C VAL A 127 16.89 -9.61 1.75
N LYS A 128 17.08 -9.41 0.46
CA LYS A 128 18.37 -9.13 -0.17
C LYS A 128 18.45 -7.68 -0.60
N LEU A 129 19.53 -7.00 -0.24
CA LEU A 129 19.85 -5.69 -0.80
C LEU A 129 20.26 -5.86 -2.27
N ILE A 130 19.54 -5.19 -3.18
CA ILE A 130 19.80 -5.21 -4.62
C ILE A 130 20.60 -3.99 -5.04
N LYS A 131 20.23 -2.82 -4.52
CA LYS A 131 20.87 -1.55 -4.91
C LYS A 131 20.71 -0.50 -3.83
N GLN A 132 21.74 0.30 -3.65
CA GLN A 132 21.69 1.55 -2.90
C GLN A 132 22.22 2.68 -3.79
N LYS A 133 21.55 3.83 -3.77
CA LYS A 133 21.99 5.03 -4.48
C LYS A 133 21.74 6.27 -3.64
N GLU A 134 22.80 7.05 -3.46
CA GLU A 134 22.75 8.35 -2.81
C GLU A 134 22.48 9.45 -3.85
N TYR A 135 21.79 10.51 -3.43
CA TYR A 135 21.50 11.68 -4.27
C TYR A 135 21.17 12.90 -3.41
N ILE A 136 21.28 14.09 -4.00
CA ILE A 136 20.92 15.36 -3.36
C ILE A 136 19.58 15.83 -3.92
N LYS A 137 18.66 16.23 -3.04
CA LYS A 137 17.36 16.81 -3.42
C LYS A 137 17.10 18.04 -2.55
N ALA A 138 16.87 19.19 -3.19
CA ALA A 138 16.66 20.46 -2.50
C ALA A 138 17.75 20.78 -1.45
N GLY A 139 19.01 20.47 -1.77
CA GLY A 139 20.16 20.67 -0.88
C GLY A 139 20.36 19.59 0.19
N ASN A 140 19.43 18.65 0.35
CA ASN A 140 19.53 17.60 1.38
C ASN A 140 19.99 16.25 0.81
N PRO A 141 20.82 15.49 1.55
CA PRO A 141 21.23 14.15 1.18
C PRO A 141 20.09 13.12 1.39
N HIS A 142 19.88 12.31 0.36
CA HIS A 142 18.89 11.23 0.35
C HIS A 142 19.49 9.93 -0.15
N ILE A 143 18.87 8.83 0.27
CA ILE A 143 19.23 7.48 -0.18
C ILE A 143 17.98 6.81 -0.74
N THR A 144 18.13 6.19 -1.91
CA THR A 144 17.19 5.19 -2.42
C THR A 144 17.79 3.81 -2.21
N ILE A 145 17.05 2.93 -1.57
CA ILE A 145 17.45 1.55 -1.31
C ILE A 145 16.44 0.60 -1.94
N LYS A 146 16.93 -0.38 -2.68
CA LYS A 146 16.13 -1.43 -3.32
C LYS A 146 16.47 -2.77 -2.71
N TYR A 147 15.44 -3.47 -2.27
CA TYR A 147 15.52 -4.83 -1.77
C TYR A 147 14.63 -5.77 -2.59
N GLU A 148 14.93 -7.05 -2.49
CA GLU A 148 14.14 -8.16 -3.02
C GLU A 148 13.88 -9.15 -1.89
N THR A 149 12.67 -9.69 -1.80
CA THR A 149 12.39 -10.89 -1.00
C THR A 149 11.52 -11.85 -1.81
N THR A 150 11.51 -13.12 -1.42
CA THR A 150 10.72 -14.18 -2.06
C THR A 150 9.73 -14.74 -1.06
N ASN A 151 8.55 -15.15 -1.52
CA ASN A 151 7.60 -15.84 -0.68
C ASN A 151 8.13 -17.20 -0.22
N LEU A 152 7.84 -17.58 1.03
CA LEU A 152 8.27 -18.84 1.64
C LEU A 152 7.65 -20.06 0.94
N TYR A 153 6.41 -19.96 0.50
CA TYR A 153 5.62 -21.05 -0.08
C TYR A 153 5.66 -21.07 -1.61
N ASN A 154 6.09 -19.98 -2.26
CA ASN A 154 6.24 -19.87 -3.71
C ASN A 154 7.48 -19.04 -4.09
N SER A 155 8.59 -19.71 -4.41
CA SER A 155 9.86 -19.06 -4.77
C SER A 155 9.84 -18.29 -6.09
N ASN A 156 8.87 -18.55 -6.97
CA ASN A 156 8.67 -17.77 -8.21
C ASN A 156 8.01 -16.42 -7.93
N LEU A 157 7.34 -16.28 -6.78
CA LEU A 157 6.72 -15.05 -6.34
C LEU A 157 7.76 -14.17 -5.62
N VAL A 158 8.08 -13.05 -6.24
CA VAL A 158 9.12 -12.12 -5.81
C VAL A 158 8.49 -10.79 -5.45
N PHE A 159 9.01 -10.14 -4.42
CA PHE A 159 8.59 -8.82 -3.99
C PHE A 159 9.76 -7.84 -4.03
N LEU A 160 9.58 -6.77 -4.80
CA LEU A 160 10.55 -5.69 -4.90
C LEU A 160 10.16 -4.57 -3.93
N ILE A 161 11.06 -4.25 -3.02
CA ILE A 161 10.87 -3.21 -1.99
C ILE A 161 11.76 -2.04 -2.34
N ASN A 162 11.20 -0.83 -2.43
CA ASN A 162 11.93 0.41 -2.64
C ASN A 162 11.68 1.34 -1.46
N ILE A 163 12.75 1.86 -0.90
CA ILE A 163 12.74 2.80 0.22
C ILE A 163 13.45 4.07 -0.22
N TRP A 164 12.85 5.21 0.11
CA TRP A 164 13.49 6.51 -0.02
C TRP A 164 13.54 7.13 1.37
N LYS A 165 14.74 7.43 1.86
CA LYS A 165 14.96 8.10 3.14
C LYS A 165 15.83 9.33 2.99
N GLU A 166 15.65 10.27 3.91
CA GLU A 166 16.58 11.39 4.11
C GLU A 166 17.66 10.96 5.10
N VAL A 167 18.93 11.31 4.83
CA VAL A 167 20.07 10.86 5.66
C VAL A 167 20.07 11.53 7.03
N SER A 168 19.71 12.81 7.10
CA SER A 168 19.72 13.61 8.34
C SER A 168 18.75 13.07 9.40
N SER A 169 17.54 12.67 8.98
CA SER A 169 16.47 12.23 9.87
C SER A 169 16.38 10.73 10.02
N GLU A 170 17.10 9.97 9.17
CA GLU A 170 16.97 8.51 9.02
C GLU A 170 15.52 8.03 8.76
N SER A 171 14.60 8.96 8.49
CA SER A 171 13.18 8.67 8.34
C SER A 171 12.86 8.23 6.92
N ILE A 172 12.09 7.16 6.79
CA ILE A 172 11.51 6.76 5.51
C ILE A 172 10.52 7.84 5.09
N GLN A 173 10.75 8.42 3.92
CA GLN A 173 9.86 9.38 3.28
C GLN A 173 8.87 8.69 2.34
N ARG A 174 9.30 7.57 1.76
CA ARG A 174 8.50 6.75 0.85
C ARG A 174 8.90 5.29 0.97
N PHE A 175 7.89 4.42 0.95
CA PHE A 175 8.04 2.97 0.88
C PHE A 175 7.18 2.46 -0.27
N LYS A 176 7.69 1.55 -1.08
CA LYS A 176 6.92 0.87 -2.11
C LYS A 176 7.28 -0.60 -2.13
N ILE A 177 6.27 -1.47 -2.12
CA ILE A 177 6.41 -2.89 -2.40
C ILE A 177 5.61 -3.25 -3.64
N GLN A 178 6.17 -4.13 -4.46
CA GLN A 178 5.56 -4.58 -5.70
C GLN A 178 5.72 -6.08 -5.85
N LYS A 179 4.60 -6.77 -6.09
CA LYS A 179 4.52 -8.18 -6.45
C LYS A 179 4.99 -8.35 -7.90
N THR A 180 5.87 -9.32 -8.14
CA THR A 180 6.33 -9.70 -9.48
C THR A 180 6.56 -11.21 -9.55
N THR A 181 6.68 -11.73 -10.77
CA THR A 181 7.08 -13.12 -11.01
C THR A 181 8.50 -13.14 -11.55
N ARG A 182 9.31 -14.13 -11.16
CA ARG A 182 10.61 -14.35 -11.76
C ARG A 182 10.42 -14.89 -13.19
N PHE A 183 10.89 -14.16 -14.19
CA PHE A 183 10.99 -14.68 -15.55
C PHE A 183 12.38 -15.32 -15.69
N TYR A 184 12.40 -16.62 -15.96
CA TYR A 184 13.62 -17.38 -16.27
C TYR A 184 13.96 -17.25 -17.75
#